data_AF-A0A6I9NNI2-F1
#
_entry.id   AF-A0A6I9NNI2-F1
#
_cell.length_a   1.000
_cell.length_b   1.000
_cell.length_c   1.000
_cell.angle_alpha   90.00
_cell.angle_beta   90.00
_cell.angle_gamma   90.00
#
_symmetry.space_group_name_H-M   'P 1'
#
loop_
_entity.id
_entity.type
_entity.pdbx_description
1 polymer ?
#
loop_
_entity_poly.entity_id
_entity_poly.type
_entity_poly.pdbx_seq_one_letter_code
_entity_poly.pdbx_strand_id
1 'polypeptide(L)'
;MKRMACVAEEDICVPQPKKPKVDLQRRVLLYVRKECDEVFDALMLRSPTLNALTEAISEKYALPIDKKARVYQKSKKGVLVNMDDNMIQHYSNEDTFILAVESSAESFRVTLSEI
;
A
#
# COMPACT_ATOMS: atom_id res chain seq x y z
N MET A 1 -37.44 -47.49 37.46
CA MET A 1 -37.40 -46.02 37.70
C MET A 1 -36.33 -45.71 38.73
N LYS A 2 -35.23 -45.08 38.32
CA LYS A 2 -34.36 -44.18 39.11
C LYS A 2 -33.34 -43.57 38.15
N ARG A 3 -33.42 -42.26 37.94
CA ARG A 3 -32.47 -41.47 37.15
C ARG A 3 -31.21 -41.26 37.99
N MET A 4 -30.03 -41.34 37.38
CA MET A 4 -28.89 -40.48 37.74
C MET A 4 -28.12 -40.15 36.46
N ALA A 5 -28.04 -38.85 36.18
CA ALA A 5 -27.26 -38.26 35.11
C ALA A 5 -25.84 -38.02 35.62
N CYS A 6 -24.81 -38.34 34.83
CA CYS A 6 -23.44 -37.96 35.11
C CYS A 6 -23.16 -36.59 34.49
N VAL A 7 -22.81 -35.63 35.34
CA VAL A 7 -22.24 -34.32 35.00
C VAL A 7 -20.72 -34.45 35.09
N ALA A 8 -20.00 -34.02 34.06
CA ALA A 8 -18.62 -33.54 34.14
C ALA A 8 -18.30 -32.73 32.87
N GLU A 9 -18.70 -31.46 32.88
CA GLU A 9 -17.99 -30.36 32.21
C GLU A 9 -16.74 -30.06 33.09
N GLU A 10 -15.59 -29.53 32.67
CA GLU A 10 -15.30 -28.44 31.74
C GLU A 10 -13.88 -28.61 31.17
N ASP A 11 -13.78 -28.20 29.91
CA ASP A 11 -12.57 -27.86 29.15
C ASP A 11 -11.83 -26.69 29.84
N ILE A 12 -10.57 -26.89 30.23
CA ILE A 12 -9.69 -25.79 30.68
C ILE A 12 -8.53 -25.68 29.69
N CYS A 13 -8.80 -25.15 28.51
CA CYS A 13 -7.78 -24.56 27.66
C CYS A 13 -7.22 -23.29 28.35
N VAL A 14 -6.01 -23.41 28.92
CA VAL A 14 -5.23 -22.29 29.45
C VAL A 14 -5.12 -21.19 28.39
N PRO A 15 -5.51 -19.93 28.67
CA PRO A 15 -5.40 -18.87 27.68
C PRO A 15 -3.92 -18.54 27.49
N GLN A 16 -3.38 -18.90 26.33
CA GLN A 16 -2.04 -18.45 25.94
C GLN A 16 -2.01 -16.92 25.95
N PRO A 17 -0.98 -16.30 26.57
CA PRO A 17 -0.85 -14.85 26.55
C PRO A 17 -0.74 -14.40 25.10
N LYS A 18 -1.75 -13.65 24.65
CA LYS A 18 -1.77 -13.00 23.32
C LYS A 18 -0.50 -12.15 23.23
N LYS A 19 0.49 -12.61 22.46
CA LYS A 19 1.56 -11.75 21.98
C LYS A 19 0.88 -10.52 21.36
N PRO A 20 1.30 -9.29 21.65
CA PRO A 20 0.78 -8.15 20.91
C PRO A 20 1.01 -8.48 19.44
N LYS A 21 -0.07 -8.48 18.65
CA LYS A 21 0.03 -8.54 17.20
C LYS A 21 0.90 -7.33 16.85
N VAL A 22 2.18 -7.58 16.59
CA VAL A 22 3.05 -6.62 15.90
C VAL A 22 2.21 -6.17 14.74
N ASP A 23 1.85 -4.89 14.75
CA ASP A 23 1.12 -4.23 13.68
C ASP A 23 1.69 -4.76 12.38
N LEU A 24 0.93 -5.62 11.69
CA LEU A 24 1.36 -6.21 10.44
C LEU A 24 1.52 -5.00 9.54
N GLN A 25 2.77 -4.55 9.33
CA GLN A 25 3.11 -3.43 8.47
C GLN A 25 2.21 -3.52 7.25
N ARG A 26 1.21 -2.64 7.16
CA ARG A 26 0.09 -2.78 6.23
C ARG A 26 0.65 -2.66 4.82
N ARG A 27 1.00 -3.79 4.21
CA ARG A 27 1.44 -3.84 2.82
C ARG A 27 0.25 -3.49 1.95
N VAL A 28 0.50 -2.70 0.92
CA VAL A 28 -0.50 -2.28 -0.05
C VAL A 28 0.01 -2.61 -1.44
N LEU A 29 -0.80 -3.34 -2.20
CA LEU A 29 -0.58 -3.58 -3.62
C LEU A 29 -1.30 -2.49 -4.42
N LEU A 30 -0.59 -1.78 -5.29
CA LEU A 30 -1.16 -0.82 -6.23
C LEU A 30 -1.00 -1.33 -7.66
N TYR A 31 -1.94 -0.95 -8.53
CA TYR A 31 -1.84 -1.20 -9.96
C TYR A 31 -1.64 0.12 -10.69
N VAL A 32 -0.55 0.21 -11.45
CA VAL A 32 -0.22 1.44 -12.20
C VAL A 32 0.04 1.12 -13.66
N ARG A 33 -0.29 2.04 -14.56
CA ARG A 33 0.09 1.92 -15.98
C ARG A 33 0.42 3.29 -16.54
N LYS A 34 1.21 3.38 -17.60
CA LYS A 34 1.33 4.63 -18.34
C LYS A 34 0.06 4.86 -19.16
N GLU A 35 -0.18 6.11 -19.55
CA GLU A 35 -1.41 6.50 -20.28
C GLU A 35 -1.63 5.68 -21.57
N CYS A 36 -0.55 5.34 -22.27
CA CYS A 36 -0.59 4.58 -23.53
C CYS A 36 -0.55 3.06 -23.35
N ASP A 37 -0.36 2.55 -22.13
CA ASP A 37 -0.21 1.12 -21.87
C ASP A 37 -1.59 0.50 -21.56
N GLU A 38 -1.88 -0.69 -22.06
CA GLU A 38 -3.14 -1.41 -21.74
C GLU A 38 -3.05 -2.25 -20.47
N VAL A 39 -1.83 -2.59 -20.04
CA VAL A 39 -1.55 -3.49 -18.93
C VAL A 39 -1.07 -2.69 -17.73
N PHE A 40 -1.54 -3.09 -16.55
CA PHE A 40 -1.08 -2.54 -15.29
C PHE A 40 0.13 -3.32 -14.75
N ASP A 41 1.11 -2.58 -14.27
CA ASP A 41 2.18 -3.04 -13.41
C ASP A 41 1.72 -3.08 -11.95
N ALA A 42 2.12 -4.15 -11.25
CA ALA A 42 1.98 -4.27 -9.81
C ALA A 42 3.11 -3.53 -9.07
N LEU A 43 2.74 -2.67 -8.12
CA LEU A 43 3.64 -2.05 -7.15
C LEU A 43 3.26 -2.49 -5.73
N MET A 44 4.10 -3.32 -5.12
CA MET A 44 3.91 -3.75 -3.73
C MET A 44 4.65 -2.80 -2.78
N LEU A 45 3.91 -2.03 -2.00
CA LEU A 45 4.46 -1.18 -0.96
C LEU A 45 4.68 -2.00 0.31
N ARG A 46 5.93 -2.08 0.76
CA ARG A 46 6.29 -2.80 2.01
C ARG A 46 5.74 -2.10 3.25
N SER A 47 5.55 -0.79 3.17
CA SER A 47 4.93 0.07 4.16
C SER A 47 4.14 1.17 3.45
N PRO A 48 3.03 1.68 4.02
CA PRO A 48 2.25 2.72 3.40
C PRO A 48 2.88 4.10 3.65
N THR A 49 4.05 4.33 3.06
CA THR A 49 4.81 5.59 3.15
C THR A 49 5.19 6.10 1.77
N LEU A 50 5.40 7.41 1.66
CA LEU A 50 5.82 8.08 0.44
C LEU A 50 7.19 7.60 -0.05
N ASN A 51 8.09 7.31 0.90
CA ASN A 51 9.40 6.76 0.58
C ASN A 51 9.26 5.37 -0.05
N ALA A 52 8.46 4.47 0.53
CA ALA A 52 8.25 3.13 -0.02
C ALA A 52 7.59 3.17 -1.41
N LEU A 53 6.68 4.12 -1.66
CA LEU A 53 6.12 4.35 -3.00
C LEU A 53 7.20 4.80 -3.99
N THR A 54 8.04 5.75 -3.59
CA THR A 54 9.12 6.27 -4.44
C THR A 54 10.13 5.18 -4.78
N GLU A 55 10.52 4.36 -3.80
CA GLU A 55 11.41 3.22 -3.99
C GLU A 55 10.81 2.19 -4.94
N ALA A 56 9.54 1.80 -4.75
CA ALA A 56 8.88 0.82 -5.60
C ALA A 56 8.78 1.29 -7.07
N ILE A 57 8.47 2.57 -7.29
CA ILE A 57 8.45 3.17 -8.64
C ILE A 57 9.87 3.22 -9.23
N SER A 58 10.86 3.62 -8.42
CA SER A 58 12.24 3.74 -8.88
C SER A 58 12.83 2.38 -9.27
N GLU A 59 12.56 1.34 -8.48
CA GLU A 59 12.94 -0.04 -8.78
C GLU A 59 12.26 -0.54 -10.06
N LYS A 60 10.94 -0.36 -10.16
CA LYS A 60 10.15 -0.87 -11.29
C LYS A 60 10.52 -0.21 -12.63
N TYR A 61 10.80 1.09 -12.63
CA TYR A 61 11.06 1.87 -13.85
C TYR A 61 12.53 2.31 -14.00
N ALA A 62 13.43 1.75 -13.21
CA ALA A 62 14.87 2.06 -13.20
C ALA A 62 15.16 3.56 -13.09
N LEU A 63 14.43 4.26 -12.22
CA LEU A 63 14.67 5.69 -11.96
C LEU A 63 15.83 5.89 -10.99
N PRO A 64 16.61 6.98 -11.13
CA PRO A 64 17.72 7.26 -10.22
C PRO A 64 17.21 7.62 -8.82
N ILE A 65 17.59 6.83 -7.80
CA ILE A 65 17.18 7.02 -6.40
C ILE A 65 17.90 8.20 -5.73
N ASP A 66 19.05 8.60 -6.28
CA ASP A 66 19.85 9.74 -5.84
C ASP A 66 19.24 11.10 -6.23
N LYS A 67 18.32 11.12 -7.21
CA LYS A 67 17.63 12.32 -7.64
C LYS A 67 16.45 12.65 -6.72
N LYS A 68 16.22 13.94 -6.51
CA LYS A 68 15.06 14.39 -5.73
C LYS A 68 13.77 14.01 -6.46
N ALA A 69 12.93 13.20 -5.81
CA ALA A 69 11.61 12.85 -6.30
C ALA A 69 10.56 13.87 -5.82
N ARG A 70 9.62 14.24 -6.69
CA ARG A 70 8.38 14.91 -6.30
C ARG A 70 7.21 14.04 -6.73
N VAL A 71 6.39 13.61 -5.79
CA VAL A 71 5.28 12.71 -6.05
C VAL A 71 3.97 13.44 -5.84
N TYR A 72 3.11 13.39 -6.84
CA TYR A 72 1.81 14.04 -6.83
C TYR A 72 0.68 13.02 -7.07
N GLN A 73 -0.47 13.28 -6.48
CA GLN A 73 -1.72 12.62 -6.84
C GLN A 73 -2.59 13.59 -7.64
N LYS A 74 -3.15 13.13 -8.76
CA LYS A 74 -4.17 13.86 -9.51
C LYS A 74 -5.51 13.19 -9.28
N SER A 75 -6.41 13.89 -8.60
CA SER A 75 -7.78 13.40 -8.39
C SER A 75 -8.57 13.32 -9.69
N LYS A 76 -9.70 12.60 -9.70
CA LYS A 76 -10.64 12.57 -10.84
C LYS A 76 -11.14 13.96 -11.27
N LYS A 77 -11.13 14.93 -10.35
CA LYS A 77 -11.51 16.34 -10.62
C LYS A 77 -10.37 17.16 -11.25
N GLY A 78 -9.20 16.56 -11.49
CA GLY A 78 -8.02 17.22 -12.05
C GLY A 78 -7.17 18.00 -11.04
N VAL A 79 -7.54 17.99 -9.75
CA VAL A 79 -6.73 18.64 -8.69
C VAL A 79 -5.45 17.85 -8.47
N LEU A 80 -4.32 18.53 -8.55
CA LEU A 80 -2.99 17.98 -8.27
C LEU A 80 -2.61 18.27 -6.81
N VAL A 81 -2.26 17.22 -6.07
CA VAL A 81 -1.94 17.27 -4.64
C VAL A 81 -0.52 16.76 -4.43
N ASN A 82 0.28 17.48 -3.65
CA ASN A 82 1.60 17.02 -3.25
C ASN A 82 1.43 15.93 -2.17
N MET A 83 1.99 14.75 -2.40
CA MET A 83 1.71 13.60 -1.56
C MET A 83 2.50 13.64 -0.24
N ASP A 84 1.90 13.08 0.80
CA ASP A 84 2.52 12.77 2.09
C ASP A 84 2.21 11.33 2.52
N ASP A 85 2.76 10.89 3.65
CA ASP A 85 2.53 9.53 4.16
C ASP A 85 1.06 9.27 4.53
N ASN A 86 0.32 10.28 4.98
CA ASN A 86 -1.08 10.12 5.37
C ASN A 86 -1.94 9.72 4.17
N MET A 87 -1.69 10.34 3.00
CA MET A 87 -2.39 9.96 1.76
C MET A 87 -2.13 8.49 1.40
N ILE A 88 -0.89 8.02 1.51
CA ILE A 88 -0.54 6.62 1.19
C ILE A 88 -1.22 5.63 2.14
N GLN A 89 -1.38 5.97 3.42
CA GLN A 89 -2.08 5.13 4.40
C GLN A 89 -3.55 4.88 4.06
N HIS A 90 -4.15 5.78 3.28
CA HIS A 90 -5.53 5.65 2.83
C HIS A 90 -5.70 4.80 1.57
N TYR A 91 -4.62 4.43 0.88
CA TYR A 91 -4.72 3.53 -0.26
C TYR A 91 -5.17 2.12 0.15
N SER A 92 -5.98 1.54 -0.73
CA SER A 92 -6.49 0.18 -0.63
C SER A 92 -5.71 -0.74 -1.56
N ASN A 93 -5.76 -2.04 -1.27
CA ASN A 93 -5.20 -3.03 -2.18
C ASN A 93 -5.92 -2.92 -3.52
N GLU A 94 -5.12 -3.02 -4.59
CA GLU A 94 -5.55 -3.02 -5.98
C GLU A 94 -6.07 -1.66 -6.48
N ASP A 95 -5.88 -0.58 -5.72
CA ASP A 95 -6.13 0.77 -6.21
C ASP A 95 -5.34 1.01 -7.50
N THR A 96 -6.05 1.55 -8.50
CA THR A 96 -5.54 1.69 -9.86
C THR A 96 -5.22 3.14 -10.19
N PHE A 97 -4.08 3.39 -10.83
CA PHE A 97 -3.66 4.73 -11.23
C PHE A 97 -3.03 4.77 -12.62
N ILE A 98 -3.17 5.91 -13.30
CA ILE A 98 -2.29 6.26 -14.41
C ILE A 98 -1.03 6.91 -13.86
N LEU A 99 0.13 6.35 -14.21
CA LEU A 99 1.44 6.84 -13.83
C LEU A 99 2.03 7.72 -14.94
N ALA A 100 2.40 8.93 -14.58
CA ALA A 100 3.25 9.79 -15.40
C ALA A 100 4.57 10.04 -14.67
N VAL A 101 5.70 9.86 -15.38
CA VAL A 101 7.03 10.14 -14.87
C VAL A 101 7.72 11.12 -15.81
N GLU A 102 8.16 12.25 -15.26
CA GLU A 102 8.88 13.28 -15.98
C GLU A 102 10.26 13.47 -15.33
N SER A 103 11.33 13.33 -16.11
CA SER A 103 12.69 13.53 -15.62
C SER A 103 13.23 14.90 -16.02
N SER A 104 13.96 15.53 -15.11
CA SER A 104 14.79 16.72 -15.33
C SER A 104 16.25 16.41 -14.99
N ALA A 105 17.14 17.39 -15.15
CA ALA A 105 18.57 17.23 -14.85
C ALA A 105 18.81 16.73 -13.41
N GLU A 106 18.16 17.33 -12.42
CA GLU A 106 18.43 17.11 -10.98
C GLU A 106 17.29 16.42 -10.21
N SER A 107 16.12 16.26 -10.84
CA SER A 107 14.93 15.74 -10.17
C SER A 107 14.02 14.99 -11.12
N PHE A 108 13.11 14.19 -10.58
CA PHE A 108 12.02 13.65 -11.35
C PHE A 108 10.69 13.90 -10.64
N ARG A 109 9.65 14.03 -11.46
CA ARG A 109 8.27 14.22 -11.02
C ARG A 109 7.49 12.96 -11.37
N VAL A 110 6.82 12.41 -10.36
CA VAL A 110 5.87 11.31 -10.48
C VAL A 110 4.46 11.87 -10.27
N THR A 111 3.51 11.47 -11.09
CA THR A 111 2.08 11.75 -10.88
C THR A 111 1.28 10.46 -10.96
N LEU A 112 0.51 10.16 -9.92
CA LEU A 112 -0.50 9.09 -9.89
C LEU A 112 -1.87 9.72 -10.12
N SER A 113 -2.51 9.42 -11.24
CA SER A 113 -3.85 9.93 -11.56
C SER A 113 -4.91 8.88 -11.27
N GLU A 114 -5.91 9.23 -10.47
CA GLU A 114 -7.08 8.38 -10.21
C GLU A 114 -7.89 8.17 -11.48
N ILE A 115 -8.38 6.94 -11.66
CA ILE A 115 -9.25 6.51 -12.77
C ILE A 115 -10.67 6.31 -12.23
#